data_AF-A0A850NVZ1-F1
#
_entry.id   AF-A0A850NVZ1-F1
#
_cell.length_a   1.000
_cell.length_b   1.000
_cell.length_c   1.000
_cell.angle_alpha   90.00
_cell.angle_beta   90.00
_cell.angle_gamma   90.00
#
_symmetry.space_group_name_H-M   'P 1'
#
loop_
_entity.id
_entity.type
_entity.pdbx_description
1 polymer ?
#
loop_
_entity_poly.entity_id
_entity_poly.type
_entity_poly.pdbx_seq_one_letter_code
_entity_poly.pdbx_strand_id
1 'polypeptide(L)' 'MLTRAGQAHAAFEAFPRGGLADIAPAGGGILVLAPHPDDESLGCGGLIALAARAGRMCTLALLTDGDASHTGSVEWP' A
#
# COMPACT_ATOMS: atom_id res chain seq x y z
N MET A 1 -21.22 1.40 6.46
CA MET A 1 -20.96 1.48 7.92
C MET A 1 -19.70 2.31 8.08
N LEU A 2 -19.78 3.51 8.67
CA LEU A 2 -18.62 4.40 8.80
C LEU A 2 -17.82 4.01 10.03
N THR A 3 -16.67 3.36 9.81
CA THR A 3 -15.69 3.10 10.88
C THR A 3 -14.95 4.39 11.19
N ARG A 4 -14.95 4.83 12.45
CA ARG A 4 -14.14 6.00 12.84
C ARG A 4 -12.66 5.63 12.78
N ALA A 5 -11.80 6.56 12.36
CA ALA A 5 -10.35 6.32 12.26
C ALA A 5 -9.74 5.76 13.56
N GLY A 6 -10.17 6.25 14.73
CA GLY A 6 -9.70 5.74 16.02
C GLY A 6 -10.12 4.29 16.33
N GLN A 7 -11.25 3.82 15.78
CA GLN A 7 -11.66 2.42 15.90
C GLN A 7 -10.86 1.51 14.97
N ALA A 8 -10.51 1.99 13.77
CA ALA A 8 -9.61 1.27 12.87
C ALA A 8 -8.20 1.15 13.46
N HIS A 9 -7.71 2.19 14.14
CA HIS A 9 -6.39 2.17 14.78
C HIS A 9 -6.26 1.06 15.82
N ALA A 10 -7.23 0.92 16.73
CA ALA A 10 -7.22 -0.14 17.73
C ALA A 10 -7.27 -1.55 17.09
N ALA A 11 -7.99 -1.69 15.96
CA ALA A 11 -8.00 -2.94 15.20
C ALA A 11 -6.64 -3.24 14.53
N PHE A 12 -5.93 -2.21 14.07
CA PHE A 12 -4.60 -2.36 13.48
C PHE A 12 -3.54 -2.81 14.48
N GLU A 13 -3.66 -2.46 15.76
CA GLU A 13 -2.74 -2.95 16.79
C GLU A 13 -2.78 -4.48 16.92
N ALA A 14 -3.96 -5.07 16.72
CA ALA A 14 -4.19 -6.51 16.80
C ALA A 14 -3.87 -7.26 15.50
N PHE A 15 -3.48 -6.59 14.42
CA PHE A 15 -3.18 -7.25 13.16
C PHE A 15 -1.90 -8.09 13.24
N PRO A 16 -1.89 -9.25 12.56
CA PRO A 16 -0.69 -10.08 12.47
C PRO A 16 0.43 -9.28 11.81
N ARG A 17 1.62 -9.35 12.41
CA ARG A 17 2.83 -8.71 11.90
C ARG A 17 3.74 -9.78 11.33
N GLY A 18 4.31 -9.51 10.17
CA GLY A 18 5.29 -10.35 9.51
C GLY A 18 6.47 -9.52 9.01
N GLY A 19 7.58 -10.19 8.76
CA GLY A 19 8.75 -9.62 8.11
C GLY A 19 8.69 -9.77 6.59
N LEU A 20 9.65 -9.14 5.90
CA LEU A 20 9.78 -9.24 4.45
C LEU A 20 9.85 -10.70 3.96
N ALA A 21 10.55 -11.57 4.68
CA ALA A 21 10.75 -12.97 4.27
C ALA A 21 9.44 -13.80 4.28
N ASP A 22 8.44 -13.38 5.05
CA ASP A 22 7.12 -14.04 5.10
C ASP A 22 6.31 -13.77 3.82
N ILE A 23 6.63 -12.69 3.11
CA ILE A 23 5.98 -12.27 1.87
C ILE A 23 6.84 -12.58 0.65
N ALA A 24 8.13 -12.27 0.72
CA ALA A 24 9.12 -12.46 -0.33
C ALA A 24 10.37 -13.16 0.25
N PRO A 25 10.40 -14.51 0.25
CA PRO A 25 11.57 -15.26 0.70
C PRO A 25 12.81 -14.99 -0.19
N ALA A 26 13.95 -15.57 0.17
CA ALA A 26 15.19 -15.38 -0.58
C ALA A 26 15.04 -15.79 -2.05
N GLY A 27 15.46 -14.91 -2.96
CA GLY A 27 15.28 -15.08 -4.41
C GLY A 27 13.87 -14.76 -4.94
N GLY A 28 12.91 -14.44 -4.07
CA GLY A 28 11.57 -14.00 -4.45
C GLY A 28 11.46 -12.51 -4.77
N GLY A 29 10.23 -12.06 -4.99
CA GLY A 29 9.86 -10.67 -5.23
C GLY A 29 8.43 -10.38 -4.80
N ILE A 30 8.01 -9.12 -4.89
CA ILE A 30 6.67 -8.65 -4.54
C ILE A 30 5.98 -8.03 -5.75
N LEU A 31 4.66 -8.25 -5.85
CA LEU A 31 3.75 -7.50 -6.71
C LEU A 31 2.78 -6.74 -5.82
N VAL A 32 2.82 -5.42 -5.88
CA VAL A 32 1.86 -4.54 -5.20
C VAL A 32 0.79 -4.12 -6.21
N LEU A 33 -0.46 -4.47 -5.92
CA LEU A 33 -1.62 -3.99 -6.66
C LEU A 33 -2.18 -2.79 -5.90
N ALA A 34 -2.11 -1.61 -6.49
CA ALA A 34 -2.59 -0.37 -5.89
C ALA A 34 -3.74 0.19 -6.72
N PRO A 35 -4.91 0.47 -6.12
CA PRO A 35 -6.06 1.01 -6.87
C PRO A 35 -5.73 2.30 -7.62
N HIS A 36 -5.08 3.26 -6.95
CA HIS A 36 -4.69 4.55 -7.50
C HIS A 36 -3.20 4.87 -7.20
N PRO A 37 -2.60 5.87 -7.87
CA PRO A 37 -1.26 6.34 -7.53
C PRO A 37 -1.29 7.11 -6.20
N ASP A 38 -0.61 6.57 -5.18
CA ASP A 38 -0.46 7.03 -3.78
C ASP A 38 -0.70 5.88 -2.80
N ASP A 39 -1.67 5.03 -3.09
CA ASP A 39 -2.07 3.87 -2.31
C ASP A 39 -0.89 2.92 -2.04
N GLU A 40 0.02 2.74 -3.00
CA GLU A 40 1.19 1.87 -2.85
C GLU A 40 2.17 2.39 -1.79
N SER A 41 2.35 3.71 -1.75
CA SER A 41 3.22 4.39 -0.81
C SER A 41 2.58 4.43 0.58
N LEU A 42 1.28 4.76 0.65
CA LEU A 42 0.54 4.85 1.91
C LEU A 42 0.32 3.48 2.57
N GLY A 43 -0.03 2.47 1.79
CA GLY A 43 -0.34 1.12 2.30
C GLY A 43 0.89 0.21 2.40
N CYS A 44 1.80 0.27 1.43
CA CYS A 44 2.88 -0.70 1.28
C CYS A 44 4.29 -0.08 1.27
N GLY A 45 4.45 1.25 1.44
CA GLY A 45 5.73 1.93 1.28
C GLY A 45 6.86 1.36 2.14
N GLY A 46 6.56 0.95 3.38
CA GLY A 46 7.52 0.28 4.24
C GLY A 46 8.00 -1.06 3.69
N LEU A 47 7.09 -1.89 3.16
CA LEU A 47 7.42 -3.17 2.56
C LEU A 47 8.23 -3.00 1.27
N ILE A 48 7.85 -2.03 0.43
CA ILE A 48 8.56 -1.68 -0.81
C ILE A 48 10.00 -1.28 -0.50
N ALA A 49 10.20 -0.40 0.49
CA ALA A 49 11.52 0.04 0.92
C ALA A 49 12.37 -1.12 1.47
N LEU A 50 11.76 -2.04 2.25
CA LEU A 50 12.45 -3.23 2.74
C LEU A 50 12.85 -4.16 1.60
N ALA A 51 11.97 -4.41 0.64
CA ALA A 51 12.24 -5.24 -0.53
C ALA A 51 13.40 -4.67 -1.36
N ALA A 52 13.39 -3.36 -1.63
CA ALA A 52 14.46 -2.68 -2.37
C ALA A 52 15.81 -2.80 -1.65
N ARG A 53 15.85 -2.56 -0.33
CA ARG A 53 17.07 -2.70 0.48
C ARG A 53 17.61 -4.13 0.51
N ALA A 54 16.74 -5.13 0.44
CA ALA A 54 17.10 -6.54 0.42
C ALA A 54 17.43 -7.07 -1.00
N GLY A 55 17.39 -6.21 -2.02
CA GLY A 55 17.59 -6.61 -3.42
C GLY A 55 16.50 -7.55 -3.94
N ARG A 56 15.28 -7.46 -3.42
CA ARG A 56 14.11 -8.20 -3.92
C ARG A 56 13.43 -7.39 -5.02
N MET A 57 13.03 -8.07 -6.09
CA MET A 57 12.28 -7.43 -7.17
C MET A 57 10.93 -6.94 -6.62
N CYS A 58 10.56 -5.72 -6.95
CA CYS A 58 9.27 -5.13 -6.60
C CYS A 58 8.61 -4.58 -7.85
N THR A 59 7.44 -5.12 -8.19
CA THR A 59 6.61 -4.63 -9.30
C THR A 59 5.39 -3.94 -8.72
N LEU A 60 5.07 -2.75 -9.23
CA LEU A 60 3.88 -1.99 -8.87
C LEU A 60 2.91 -2.01 -10.05
N ALA A 61 1.66 -2.40 -9.80
CA ALA A 61 0.58 -2.29 -10.76
C ALA A 61 -0.46 -1.31 -10.21
N LEU A 62 -0.47 -0.10 -10.80
CA LEU A 62 -1.47 0.93 -10.52
C LEU A 62 -2.67 0.64 -11.42
N LEU A 63 -3.83 0.40 -10.83
CA LEU A 63 -4.99 -0.12 -11.56
C LEU A 63 -5.76 0.99 -12.29
N THR A 64 -5.70 2.21 -11.76
CA THR A 64 -6.32 3.42 -12.33
C THR A 64 -5.40 4.63 -12.10
N ASP A 65 -5.73 5.78 -12.69
CA ASP A 65 -4.97 7.03 -12.55
C ASP A 65 -5.43 7.92 -11.38
N GLY A 66 -6.54 7.60 -10.72
CA GLY A 66 -7.01 8.33 -9.53
C GLY A 66 -7.76 9.63 -9.79
N ASP A 67 -8.13 9.94 -11.04
CA ASP A 67 -8.71 11.24 -11.41
C ASP A 67 -10.06 11.55 -10.70
N ALA A 68 -10.86 10.52 -10.42
CA ALA A 68 -12.21 10.65 -9.86
C ALA A 68 -12.25 11.00 -8.35
N SER A 69 -11.08 11.05 -7.70
CA SER A 69 -10.95 11.33 -6.26
C SER A 69 -11.45 12.72 -5.85
N HIS A 70 -11.50 13.68 -6.78
CA HIS A 70 -11.83 15.09 -6.51
C HIS A 70 -13.14 15.52 -7.19
N THR A 71 -14.17 14.68 -7.08
CA THR A 71 -15.49 14.99 -7.64
C THR A 71 -16.04 16.30 -7.06
N GLY A 72 -16.26 17.31 -7.91
CA GLY A 72 -16.79 18.62 -7.51
C GLY A 72 -15.75 19.60 -6.98
N SER A 73 -14.45 19.32 -7.15
CA SER A 73 -13.40 20.31 -6.93
C SER A 73 -13.56 21.49 -7.89
N VAL A 74 -13.29 22.70 -7.39
CA VAL A 74 -13.25 23.93 -8.20
C VAL A 74 -11.85 24.25 -8.71
N GLU A 75 -10.83 23.59 -8.17
CA GLU A 75 -9.41 23.79 -8.49
C GLU A 75 -8.80 22.63 -9.30
N TRP A 76 -9.51 21.51 -9.43
CA TRP A 76 -9.09 20.33 -10.21
C TRP A 76 -10.30 19.87 -11.07
N PRO A 77 -10.15 19.59 -12.39
CA PRO A 77 -8.89 19.53 -13.06
C PRO A 77 -8.25 20.90 -13.36
#